data_AF-A0A7C5MI80-F1
#
_entry.id   AF-A0A7C5MI80-F1
#
_cell.length_a   1.000
_cell.length_b   1.000
_cell.length_c   1.000
_cell.angle_alpha   90.00
_cell.angle_beta   90.00
_cell.angle_gamma   90.00
#
_symmetry.space_group_name_H-M   'P 1'
#
loop_
_entity.id
_entity.type
_entity.pdbx_description
1 polymer ?
#
loop_
_entity_poly.entity_id
_entity_poly.type
_entity_poly.pdbx_seq_one_letter_code
_entity_poly.pdbx_strand_id
1 'polypeptide(L)'
;MTREITLSFGLLACLSTSCGGKSAPDAHGPDTRADAIIIVPDQGKPADKGPGPSDQGVEAFDFAPADEALSDPALELETLDMALSDLPAEPEPEVGPEIQDIAPVDPMPEPEIPDQASDQGADPKTEATSDPGQDVPVGPKTGTCKWFYEVCAAQCPDPPTVLCLSNCFSQLSEDGKAQQTALEDCLSSNSCLALTGQAFEDCLEAHCLDQYFKCFAGDKYYTCVDLLRCLRDCPDGDTQCPQGCFDGASYLANWDWEKRIQCLWAQCPICKTASTKAEEEQCSSCANTAAFGACAVEFQRCEPAGNKRCGELWDCVQACNDDPCAYGCLDAATFVGKAKHQAVYACIDAQCPGLVGQAWLDCANNTINGSGPCVPALQTCLNDQEGCTTHCAPVNGCGADGCGGTCGLCGPGTDCDGKTATCIPH
;
A
#
# COMPACT_ATOMS: atom_id res chain seq x y z
N MET A 1 -12.16 -24.47 -11.94
CA MET A 1 -12.56 -23.25 -11.21
C MET A 1 -11.36 -22.32 -11.06
N THR A 2 -10.64 -22.04 -12.14
CA THR A 2 -9.63 -20.99 -12.19
C THR A 2 -10.36 -19.71 -12.58
N ARG A 3 -11.04 -19.10 -11.60
CA ARG A 3 -11.62 -17.76 -11.75
C ARG A 3 -10.51 -16.79 -11.41
N GLU A 4 -10.07 -15.99 -12.38
CA GLU A 4 -9.24 -14.82 -12.15
C GLU A 4 -10.03 -13.88 -11.23
N ILE A 5 -9.65 -13.83 -9.96
CA ILE A 5 -10.16 -12.86 -8.99
C ILE A 5 -9.38 -11.58 -9.29
N THR A 6 -9.97 -10.71 -10.08
CA THR A 6 -9.45 -9.37 -10.33
C THR A 6 -9.83 -8.51 -9.14
N LEU A 7 -9.22 -8.77 -7.97
CA LEU A 7 -9.26 -7.83 -6.85
C LEU A 7 -8.89 -6.46 -7.40
N SER A 8 -9.73 -5.46 -7.18
CA SER A 8 -9.70 -4.17 -7.87
C SER A 8 -8.33 -3.46 -7.76
N PHE A 9 -7.42 -3.77 -8.69
CA PHE A 9 -6.05 -3.25 -8.79
C PHE A 9 -6.00 -1.75 -9.13
N GLY A 10 -7.13 -1.13 -9.47
CA GLY A 10 -7.21 0.28 -9.87
C GLY A 10 -6.76 1.27 -8.78
N LEU A 11 -6.81 0.90 -7.49
CA LEU A 11 -6.41 1.78 -6.39
C LEU A 11 -4.93 1.66 -5.98
N LEU A 12 -4.23 0.59 -6.41
CA LEU A 12 -2.81 0.40 -6.09
C LEU A 12 -1.95 1.57 -6.61
N ALA A 13 -2.33 2.15 -7.75
CA ALA A 13 -1.64 3.28 -8.38
C ALA A 13 -1.81 4.62 -7.64
N CYS A 14 -2.67 4.72 -6.63
CA CYS A 14 -2.84 5.94 -5.81
C CYS A 14 -2.15 5.86 -4.43
N LEU A 15 -1.68 4.69 -4.00
CA LEU A 15 -1.14 4.51 -2.64
C LEU A 15 0.34 4.13 -2.59
N SER A 16 0.90 3.62 -3.69
CA SER A 16 2.35 3.36 -3.81
C SER A 16 3.13 4.58 -4.33
N THR A 17 2.46 5.47 -5.07
CA THR A 17 2.95 6.76 -5.54
C THR A 17 2.26 7.85 -4.75
N SER A 18 3.02 8.78 -4.16
CA SER A 18 2.45 10.06 -3.75
C SER A 18 1.70 10.63 -4.95
N CYS A 19 0.38 10.79 -4.86
CA CYS A 19 -0.47 11.20 -5.98
C CYS A 19 -0.10 12.58 -6.55
N GLY A 20 0.87 12.59 -7.46
CA GLY A 20 0.95 13.54 -8.56
C GLY A 20 0.18 12.93 -9.74
N GLY A 21 -1.01 13.46 -10.02
CA GLY A 21 -1.92 12.87 -10.99
C GLY A 21 -1.34 12.72 -12.40
N LYS A 22 -1.49 11.53 -12.98
CA LYS A 22 -1.27 11.29 -14.41
C LYS A 22 -2.60 11.08 -15.13
N SER A 23 -2.81 11.91 -16.13
CA SER A 23 -3.87 11.77 -17.14
C SER A 23 -3.51 10.63 -18.11
N ALA A 24 -4.54 10.08 -18.79
CA ALA A 24 -4.46 9.06 -19.84
C ALA A 24 -3.46 9.42 -20.99
N PRO A 25 -3.04 8.44 -21.81
CA PRO A 25 -1.77 8.48 -22.53
C PRO A 25 -1.86 9.30 -23.82
N ASP A 26 -1.42 10.56 -23.74
CA ASP A 26 -0.95 11.32 -24.91
C ASP A 26 0.52 11.71 -24.71
N ALA A 27 1.28 11.63 -25.79
CA ALA A 27 2.74 11.66 -25.84
C ALA A 27 3.38 12.90 -25.17
N HIS A 28 3.67 12.81 -23.87
CA HIS A 28 4.57 13.72 -23.16
C HIS A 28 5.52 12.93 -22.24
N GLY A 29 6.75 13.44 -22.13
CA GLY A 29 7.88 12.80 -21.46
C GLY A 29 7.72 12.59 -19.94
N PRO A 30 8.76 12.09 -19.25
CA PRO A 30 8.68 11.72 -17.83
C PRO A 30 8.18 12.87 -16.95
N ASP A 31 7.37 12.52 -15.97
CA ASP A 31 6.73 13.44 -15.04
C ASP A 31 7.77 14.01 -14.06
N THR A 32 8.27 15.21 -14.34
CA THR A 32 9.42 15.86 -13.67
C THR A 32 9.17 16.35 -12.23
N ARG A 33 8.02 15.99 -11.62
CA ARG A 33 7.70 16.41 -10.24
C ARG A 33 8.55 15.69 -9.20
N ALA A 34 9.00 14.48 -9.49
CA ALA A 34 9.83 13.68 -8.59
C ALA A 34 11.34 14.01 -8.71
N ASP A 35 11.75 14.68 -9.81
CA ASP A 35 13.12 15.16 -10.05
C ASP A 35 13.42 16.56 -9.46
N ALA A 36 12.46 17.12 -8.72
CA ALA A 36 12.47 18.53 -8.32
C ALA A 36 13.24 18.75 -6.99
N ILE A 37 14.55 18.98 -7.07
CA ILE A 37 15.38 19.38 -5.91
C ILE A 37 14.98 20.80 -5.44
N ILE A 38 14.28 20.89 -4.31
CA ILE A 38 14.01 22.14 -3.59
C ILE A 38 15.31 22.71 -3.00
N ILE A 39 15.84 23.79 -3.57
CA ILE A 39 17.04 24.44 -3.03
C ILE A 39 16.64 25.28 -1.82
N VAL A 40 16.79 24.73 -0.61
CA VAL A 40 16.74 25.52 0.61
C VAL A 40 18.10 26.21 0.77
N PRO A 41 18.21 27.55 0.62
CA PRO A 41 19.44 28.25 0.95
C PRO A 41 19.75 28.01 2.43
N ASP A 42 20.99 27.62 2.71
CA ASP A 42 21.55 27.49 4.06
C ASP A 42 21.08 28.68 4.92
N GLN A 43 20.27 28.40 5.93
CA GLN A 43 19.79 29.40 6.89
C GLN A 43 20.96 29.77 7.79
N GLY A 44 21.91 30.49 7.20
CA GLY A 44 23.15 30.87 7.82
C GLY A 44 22.89 31.52 9.17
N LYS A 45 23.53 30.95 10.20
CA LYS A 45 23.81 31.55 11.50
C LYS A 45 23.98 33.07 11.37
N PRO A 46 23.35 33.91 12.21
CA PRO A 46 23.29 35.36 11.99
C PRO A 46 24.70 35.96 11.86
N ALA A 47 25.01 36.44 10.66
CA ALA A 47 26.30 37.06 10.35
C ALA A 47 26.31 38.52 10.83
N ASP A 48 27.41 38.88 11.48
CA ASP A 48 27.76 40.23 11.90
C ASP A 48 27.78 41.21 10.72
N LYS A 49 27.26 42.42 10.97
CA LYS A 49 27.21 43.51 10.00
C LYS A 49 28.61 44.02 9.63
N GLY A 50 28.94 44.01 8.34
CA GLY A 50 30.07 44.75 7.77
C GLY A 50 29.86 45.01 6.26
N PRO A 51 30.27 46.19 5.73
CA PRO A 51 29.69 46.76 4.52
C PRO A 51 30.35 46.30 3.21
N GLY A 52 29.57 46.32 2.11
CA GLY A 52 30.06 46.18 0.72
C GLY A 52 30.98 47.34 0.29
N PRO A 53 31.44 47.43 -0.98
CA PRO A 53 30.65 47.18 -2.20
C PRO A 53 31.42 46.50 -3.37
N SER A 54 30.73 46.17 -4.48
CA SER A 54 31.06 46.64 -5.85
C SER A 54 30.33 45.87 -6.96
N ASP A 55 29.72 46.64 -7.86
CA ASP A 55 29.14 46.29 -9.16
C ASP A 55 30.10 45.55 -10.11
N GLN A 56 29.61 44.50 -10.79
CA GLN A 56 29.82 44.10 -12.21
C GLN A 56 28.62 43.18 -12.55
N GLY A 57 27.76 43.38 -13.55
CA GLY A 57 28.01 43.73 -14.95
C GLY A 57 28.08 42.44 -15.78
N VAL A 58 26.94 41.93 -16.26
CA VAL A 58 26.87 40.89 -17.31
C VAL A 58 25.57 40.99 -18.10
N GLU A 59 25.67 40.57 -19.35
CA GLU A 59 25.03 41.11 -20.53
C GLU A 59 23.64 40.52 -20.83
N ALA A 60 22.80 41.33 -21.48
CA ALA A 60 21.53 40.90 -22.04
C ALA A 60 21.78 40.12 -23.35
N PHE A 61 21.26 38.89 -23.42
CA PHE A 61 21.15 38.14 -24.67
C PHE A 61 19.77 38.37 -25.29
N ASP A 62 19.79 39.03 -26.46
CA ASP A 62 18.68 39.20 -27.39
C ASP A 62 18.36 37.87 -28.08
N PHE A 63 17.09 37.47 -28.12
CA PHE A 63 16.58 36.54 -29.11
C PHE A 63 15.29 37.10 -29.73
N ALA A 64 15.37 37.36 -31.03
CA ALA A 64 14.25 37.72 -31.89
C ALA A 64 13.34 36.50 -32.15
N PRO A 65 12.04 36.72 -32.46
CA PRO A 65 11.09 35.65 -32.67
C PRO A 65 11.15 35.08 -34.09
N ALA A 66 11.03 33.76 -34.21
CA ALA A 66 10.73 33.10 -35.47
C ALA A 66 9.23 32.79 -35.52
N ASP A 67 8.54 33.47 -36.43
CA ASP A 67 7.27 33.05 -37.02
C ASP A 67 7.46 31.68 -37.68
N GLU A 68 6.62 30.69 -37.33
CA GLU A 68 6.14 29.72 -38.32
C GLU A 68 4.67 29.39 -38.05
N ALA A 69 3.85 29.78 -39.04
CA ALA A 69 2.48 29.36 -39.21
C ALA A 69 2.46 27.91 -39.71
N LEU A 70 1.76 27.02 -39.00
CA LEU A 70 1.34 25.74 -39.54
C LEU A 70 -0.17 25.55 -39.32
N SER A 71 -0.81 25.35 -40.47
CA SER A 71 -2.22 25.20 -40.74
C SER A 71 -2.80 23.90 -40.17
N ASP A 72 -3.91 24.03 -39.44
CA ASP A 72 -4.82 22.95 -39.06
C ASP A 72 -5.61 22.42 -40.27
N PRO A 73 -5.68 21.10 -40.50
CA PRO A 73 -6.83 20.49 -41.15
C PRO A 73 -7.81 19.95 -40.11
N ALA A 74 -9.04 20.44 -40.21
CA ALA A 74 -10.22 19.95 -39.52
C ALA A 74 -10.34 18.42 -39.59
N LEU A 75 -10.54 17.79 -38.44
CA LEU A 75 -11.03 16.42 -38.32
C LEU A 75 -12.47 16.47 -37.82
N GLU A 76 -13.35 16.02 -38.71
CA GLU A 76 -14.79 15.88 -38.54
C GLU A 76 -15.09 14.89 -37.40
N LEU A 77 -15.83 15.36 -36.40
CA LEU A 77 -16.41 14.52 -35.37
C LEU A 77 -17.71 13.92 -35.94
N GLU A 78 -17.59 12.75 -36.58
CA GLU A 78 -18.77 11.95 -36.93
C GLU A 78 -19.46 11.48 -35.65
N THR A 79 -20.69 11.95 -35.50
CA THR A 79 -21.68 11.52 -34.52
C THR A 79 -22.00 10.04 -34.70
N LEU A 80 -21.59 9.19 -33.75
CA LEU A 80 -22.16 7.85 -33.61
C LEU A 80 -23.33 7.89 -32.64
N ASP A 81 -24.49 8.23 -33.20
CA ASP A 81 -25.80 7.90 -32.66
C ASP A 81 -26.01 6.38 -32.83
N MET A 82 -25.96 5.63 -31.73
CA MET A 82 -26.52 4.27 -31.68
C MET A 82 -27.54 4.17 -30.57
N ALA A 83 -28.79 4.35 -31.02
CA ALA A 83 -30.05 3.93 -30.44
C ALA A 83 -29.97 2.87 -29.33
N LEU A 84 -30.20 3.29 -28.09
CA LEU A 84 -30.85 2.48 -27.06
C LEU A 84 -32.36 2.66 -27.22
N SER A 85 -33.02 1.74 -27.92
CA SER A 85 -34.47 1.59 -27.90
C SER A 85 -34.78 0.11 -27.89
N ASP A 86 -35.70 -0.28 -27.00
CA ASP A 86 -36.24 -1.63 -26.77
C ASP A 86 -35.45 -2.58 -25.84
N LEU A 87 -35.36 -2.22 -24.55
CA LEU A 87 -35.33 -3.23 -23.48
C LEU A 87 -36.75 -3.38 -22.88
N PRO A 88 -37.29 -4.61 -22.80
CA PRO A 88 -38.60 -4.85 -22.20
C PRO A 88 -38.57 -4.58 -20.69
N ALA A 89 -39.66 -4.00 -20.18
CA ALA A 89 -39.85 -3.65 -18.78
C ALA A 89 -39.62 -4.85 -17.85
N GLU A 90 -38.81 -4.64 -16.82
CA GLU A 90 -38.61 -5.59 -15.72
C GLU A 90 -39.92 -5.78 -14.94
N PRO A 91 -40.28 -7.02 -14.57
CA PRO A 91 -41.44 -7.25 -13.71
C PRO A 91 -41.18 -6.78 -12.28
N GLU A 92 -42.18 -6.15 -11.67
CA GLU A 92 -42.17 -5.67 -10.29
C GLU A 92 -41.90 -6.81 -9.29
N PRO A 93 -41.16 -6.56 -8.20
CA PRO A 93 -40.88 -7.57 -7.19
C PRO A 93 -42.14 -7.89 -6.36
N GLU A 94 -42.51 -9.17 -6.33
CA GLU A 94 -43.56 -9.67 -5.43
C GLU A 94 -43.10 -9.57 -3.96
N VAL A 95 -43.98 -9.00 -3.13
CA VAL A 95 -43.81 -8.88 -1.68
C VAL A 95 -43.94 -10.26 -1.04
N GLY A 96 -42.82 -10.82 -0.60
CA GLY A 96 -42.75 -12.02 0.24
C GLY A 96 -43.09 -11.74 1.71
N PRO A 97 -43.55 -12.76 2.47
CA PRO A 97 -44.20 -12.59 3.76
C PRO A 97 -43.28 -12.23 4.94
N GLU A 98 -43.87 -11.57 5.94
CA GLU A 98 -43.29 -11.13 7.22
C GLU A 98 -42.41 -12.17 7.91
N ILE A 99 -41.22 -11.70 8.33
CA ILE A 99 -40.29 -12.41 9.20
C ILE A 99 -40.92 -12.51 10.61
N GLN A 100 -41.03 -13.74 11.13
CA GLN A 100 -41.38 -13.98 12.53
C GLN A 100 -40.13 -13.93 13.42
N ASP A 101 -40.29 -13.30 14.58
CA ASP A 101 -39.30 -13.08 15.64
C ASP A 101 -38.49 -14.34 15.99
N ILE A 102 -37.17 -14.28 15.75
CA ILE A 102 -36.21 -15.24 16.31
C ILE A 102 -35.76 -14.72 17.68
N ALA A 103 -36.00 -15.52 18.72
CA ALA A 103 -35.59 -15.24 20.09
C ALA A 103 -34.04 -15.17 20.22
N PRO A 104 -33.51 -14.39 21.18
CA PRO A 104 -32.06 -14.26 21.38
C PRO A 104 -31.42 -15.60 21.74
N VAL A 105 -30.37 -15.95 21.00
CA VAL A 105 -29.53 -17.12 21.26
C VAL A 105 -28.52 -16.73 22.34
N ASP A 106 -28.48 -17.51 23.43
CA ASP A 106 -27.50 -17.36 24.50
C ASP A 106 -26.06 -17.49 23.97
N PRO A 107 -25.08 -16.73 24.52
CA PRO A 107 -23.69 -16.79 24.08
C PRO A 107 -23.09 -18.18 24.34
N MET A 108 -22.51 -18.77 23.30
CA MET A 108 -21.73 -20.00 23.40
C MET A 108 -20.49 -19.78 24.29
N PRO A 109 -20.16 -20.75 25.17
CA PRO A 109 -18.94 -20.70 25.95
C PRO A 109 -17.69 -20.89 25.06
N GLU A 110 -16.69 -20.07 25.34
CA GLU A 110 -15.38 -20.04 24.72
C GLU A 110 -14.63 -21.37 24.94
N PRO A 111 -14.05 -22.01 23.90
CA PRO A 111 -13.33 -23.26 24.06
C PRO A 111 -11.94 -23.03 24.66
N GLU A 112 -11.66 -23.69 25.79
CA GLU A 112 -10.33 -23.74 26.40
C GLU A 112 -9.33 -24.40 25.45
N ILE A 113 -8.30 -23.65 25.03
CA ILE A 113 -7.16 -24.18 24.27
C ILE A 113 -6.19 -24.83 25.28
N PRO A 114 -5.88 -26.14 25.18
CA PRO A 114 -4.91 -26.76 26.07
C PRO A 114 -3.47 -26.38 25.68
N ASP A 115 -2.75 -25.79 26.63
CA ASP A 115 -1.30 -25.59 26.61
C ASP A 115 -0.57 -26.94 26.48
N GLN A 116 0.12 -27.17 25.37
CA GLN A 116 1.19 -28.17 25.29
C GLN A 116 2.46 -27.55 24.72
N ALA A 117 3.29 -27.03 25.63
CA ALA A 117 4.71 -26.86 25.41
C ALA A 117 5.42 -28.22 25.59
N SER A 118 6.16 -28.65 24.57
CA SER A 118 7.22 -29.65 24.72
C SER A 118 8.34 -29.33 23.76
N ASP A 119 9.29 -28.58 24.34
CA ASP A 119 10.67 -28.39 23.97
C ASP A 119 11.39 -29.74 23.77
N GLN A 120 11.89 -30.01 22.55
CA GLN A 120 13.05 -30.86 22.32
C GLN A 120 13.85 -30.34 21.11
N GLY A 121 14.99 -29.72 21.42
CA GLY A 121 15.96 -29.28 20.43
C GLY A 121 16.63 -30.41 19.65
N ALA A 122 16.90 -30.15 18.38
CA ALA A 122 17.94 -30.80 17.61
C ALA A 122 18.46 -29.83 16.53
N ASP A 123 19.69 -29.37 16.75
CA ASP A 123 20.54 -28.73 15.74
C ASP A 123 20.99 -29.80 14.73
N PRO A 124 21.00 -29.50 13.41
CA PRO A 124 22.27 -29.73 12.72
C PRO A 124 22.58 -28.67 11.65
N LYS A 125 23.70 -27.99 11.86
CA LYS A 125 24.55 -27.48 10.76
C LYS A 125 24.90 -28.59 9.78
N THR A 126 24.60 -28.40 8.50
CA THR A 126 25.45 -28.88 7.39
C THR A 126 25.31 -27.93 6.21
N GLU A 127 26.44 -27.41 5.75
CA GLU A 127 26.61 -26.51 4.61
C GLU A 127 26.25 -27.20 3.28
N ALA A 128 25.65 -26.44 2.37
CA ALA A 128 25.73 -26.71 0.94
C ALA A 128 25.82 -25.36 0.20
N THR A 129 27.05 -24.99 -0.15
CA THR A 129 27.34 -23.97 -1.16
C THR A 129 27.08 -24.57 -2.55
N SER A 130 26.27 -23.94 -3.39
CA SER A 130 26.24 -24.18 -4.84
C SER A 130 25.74 -22.91 -5.56
N ASP A 131 26.70 -22.21 -6.16
CA ASP A 131 26.74 -21.51 -7.46
C ASP A 131 25.48 -20.80 -8.05
N PRO A 132 25.61 -19.59 -8.62
CA PRO A 132 24.52 -18.84 -9.22
C PRO A 132 24.35 -19.25 -10.69
N GLY A 133 23.25 -19.94 -11.00
CA GLY A 133 22.97 -20.32 -12.39
C GLY A 133 21.60 -20.97 -12.55
N GLN A 134 20.67 -20.19 -13.12
CA GLN A 134 19.30 -20.53 -13.51
C GLN A 134 18.28 -20.73 -12.38
N ASP A 135 17.45 -19.71 -12.21
CA ASP A 135 16.13 -19.81 -11.59
C ASP A 135 15.29 -20.84 -12.36
N VAL A 136 15.29 -22.09 -11.88
CA VAL A 136 14.22 -23.01 -12.20
C VAL A 136 12.99 -22.47 -11.47
N PRO A 137 11.85 -22.23 -12.14
CA PRO A 137 10.63 -21.83 -11.46
C PRO A 137 10.37 -22.85 -10.36
N VAL A 138 10.45 -22.43 -9.10
CA VAL A 138 10.00 -23.24 -7.97
C VAL A 138 8.51 -23.39 -8.19
N GLY A 139 8.11 -24.50 -8.80
CA GLY A 139 6.70 -24.81 -8.99
C GLY A 139 5.98 -24.75 -7.63
N PRO A 140 4.69 -24.42 -7.61
CA PRO A 140 3.92 -24.36 -6.38
C PRO A 140 4.08 -25.69 -5.63
N LYS A 141 4.40 -25.60 -4.34
CA LYS A 141 4.68 -26.76 -3.50
C LYS A 141 3.45 -27.67 -3.48
N THR A 142 3.58 -28.87 -4.04
CA THR A 142 2.54 -29.90 -3.93
C THR A 142 2.16 -30.07 -2.47
N GLY A 143 0.87 -30.17 -2.19
CA GLY A 143 0.36 -30.36 -0.84
C GLY A 143 -0.31 -29.14 -0.21
N THR A 144 -0.17 -27.94 -0.78
CA THR A 144 -0.81 -26.72 -0.27
C THR A 144 -2.22 -26.52 -0.83
N CYS A 145 -3.06 -25.77 -0.10
CA CYS A 145 -4.41 -25.40 -0.57
C CYS A 145 -4.36 -24.64 -1.90
N LYS A 146 -3.45 -23.67 -2.04
CA LYS A 146 -3.15 -22.98 -3.30
C LYS A 146 -2.89 -23.94 -4.47
N TRP A 147 -1.99 -24.92 -4.28
CA TRP A 147 -1.67 -25.92 -5.30
C TRP A 147 -2.90 -26.73 -5.73
N PHE A 148 -3.81 -27.03 -4.81
CA PHE A 148 -5.06 -27.72 -5.15
C PHE A 148 -5.88 -26.92 -6.16
N TYR A 149 -6.10 -25.62 -5.96
CA TYR A 149 -6.91 -24.82 -6.89
C TYR A 149 -6.18 -24.47 -8.19
N GLU A 150 -4.93 -24.00 -8.09
CA GLU A 150 -4.21 -23.43 -9.23
C GLU A 150 -3.58 -24.46 -10.16
N VAL A 151 -3.19 -25.61 -9.62
CA VAL A 151 -2.49 -26.64 -10.40
C VAL A 151 -3.36 -27.86 -10.60
N CYS A 152 -3.84 -28.47 -9.52
CA CYS A 152 -4.46 -29.77 -9.65
C CYS A 152 -5.90 -29.67 -10.19
N ALA A 153 -6.76 -28.88 -9.53
CA ALA A 153 -8.16 -28.72 -9.93
C ALA A 153 -8.29 -28.01 -11.29
N ALA A 154 -7.35 -27.13 -11.63
CA ALA A 154 -7.27 -26.49 -12.95
C ALA A 154 -7.01 -27.49 -14.10
N GLN A 155 -6.41 -28.65 -13.82
CA GLN A 155 -6.17 -29.71 -14.79
C GLN A 155 -7.32 -30.72 -14.90
N CYS A 156 -8.34 -30.62 -14.04
CA CYS A 156 -9.51 -31.46 -14.14
C CYS A 156 -10.32 -31.11 -15.41
N PRO A 157 -11.03 -32.09 -16.02
CA PRO A 157 -11.98 -31.80 -17.10
C PRO A 157 -13.00 -30.74 -16.68
N ASP A 158 -13.53 -29.96 -17.62
CA ASP A 158 -14.61 -29.01 -17.36
C ASP A 158 -15.95 -29.59 -17.85
N PRO A 159 -16.95 -29.86 -16.97
CA PRO A 159 -16.95 -29.61 -15.52
C PRO A 159 -16.10 -30.63 -14.74
N PRO A 160 -15.52 -30.22 -13.59
CA PRO A 160 -14.65 -31.08 -12.80
C PRO A 160 -15.41 -32.29 -12.26
N THR A 161 -14.83 -33.47 -12.46
CA THR A 161 -15.39 -34.71 -11.91
C THR A 161 -15.01 -34.86 -10.43
N VAL A 162 -15.91 -35.44 -9.64
CA VAL A 162 -15.67 -35.75 -8.21
C VAL A 162 -14.41 -36.60 -8.04
N LEU A 163 -14.15 -37.54 -8.95
CA LEU A 163 -12.96 -38.38 -8.92
C LEU A 163 -11.68 -37.56 -9.10
N CYS A 164 -11.67 -36.59 -10.02
CA CYS A 164 -10.50 -35.74 -10.24
C CYS A 164 -10.22 -34.85 -9.02
N LEU A 165 -11.23 -34.16 -8.50
CA LEU A 165 -11.08 -33.32 -7.31
C LEU A 165 -10.69 -34.13 -6.07
N SER A 166 -11.25 -35.33 -5.89
CA SER A 166 -10.86 -36.24 -4.80
C SER A 166 -9.40 -36.68 -4.92
N ASN A 167 -8.90 -36.94 -6.14
CA ASN A 167 -7.49 -37.26 -6.35
C ASN A 167 -6.59 -36.07 -6.02
N CYS A 168 -7.00 -34.85 -6.39
CA CYS A 168 -6.29 -33.63 -6.00
C CYS A 168 -6.25 -33.43 -4.49
N PHE A 169 -7.40 -33.58 -3.83
CA PHE A 169 -7.51 -33.43 -2.37
C PHE A 169 -6.67 -34.48 -1.63
N SER A 170 -6.55 -35.69 -2.18
CA SER A 170 -5.71 -36.75 -1.59
C SER A 170 -4.22 -36.41 -1.55
N GLN A 171 -3.76 -35.51 -2.44
CA GLN A 171 -2.37 -35.06 -2.54
C GLN A 171 -2.05 -33.89 -1.60
N LEU A 172 -3.05 -33.32 -0.93
CA LEU A 172 -2.85 -32.26 0.06
C LEU A 172 -2.16 -32.79 1.33
N SER A 173 -1.30 -31.95 1.92
CA SER A 173 -0.79 -32.16 3.28
C SER A 173 -1.93 -32.03 4.31
N GLU A 174 -1.67 -32.36 5.58
CA GLU A 174 -2.67 -32.17 6.64
C GLU A 174 -3.09 -30.69 6.75
N ASP A 175 -2.13 -29.77 6.79
CA ASP A 175 -2.39 -28.32 6.80
C ASP A 175 -3.15 -27.87 5.54
N GLY A 176 -2.75 -28.36 4.36
CA GLY A 176 -3.42 -28.04 3.11
C GLY A 176 -4.88 -28.49 3.07
N LYS A 177 -5.17 -29.68 3.62
CA LYS A 177 -6.55 -30.20 3.77
C LYS A 177 -7.36 -29.35 4.73
N ALA A 178 -6.78 -28.97 5.87
CA ALA A 178 -7.44 -28.14 6.87
C ALA A 178 -7.80 -26.77 6.29
N GLN A 179 -6.86 -26.12 5.58
CA GLN A 179 -7.09 -24.84 4.92
C GLN A 179 -8.15 -24.92 3.81
N GLN A 180 -8.09 -25.96 2.97
CA GLN A 180 -9.05 -26.15 1.89
C GLN A 180 -10.46 -26.41 2.43
N THR A 181 -10.58 -27.26 3.45
CA THR A 181 -11.86 -27.55 4.11
C THR A 181 -12.43 -26.29 4.75
N ALA A 182 -11.60 -25.52 5.48
CA ALA A 182 -12.04 -24.28 6.12
C ALA A 182 -12.54 -23.23 5.11
N LEU A 183 -11.89 -23.13 3.94
CA LEU A 183 -12.35 -22.25 2.87
C LEU A 183 -13.68 -22.72 2.28
N GLU A 184 -13.80 -24.00 1.90
CA GLU A 184 -15.05 -24.54 1.35
C GLU A 184 -16.22 -24.42 2.35
N ASP A 185 -15.98 -24.73 3.61
CA ASP A 185 -16.99 -24.62 4.67
C ASP A 185 -17.45 -23.16 4.83
N CYS A 186 -16.53 -22.19 4.77
CA CYS A 186 -16.88 -20.78 4.82
C CYS A 186 -17.71 -20.35 3.60
N LEU A 187 -17.25 -20.69 2.40
CA LEU A 187 -17.92 -20.32 1.15
C LEU A 187 -19.31 -20.97 1.05
N SER A 188 -19.46 -22.21 1.50
CA SER A 188 -20.73 -22.92 1.52
C SER A 188 -21.69 -22.35 2.57
N SER A 189 -21.21 -22.12 3.80
CA SER A 189 -22.03 -21.60 4.91
C SER A 189 -22.58 -20.20 4.64
N ASN A 190 -21.84 -19.38 3.90
CA ASN A 190 -22.26 -18.02 3.52
C ASN A 190 -22.89 -17.96 2.12
N SER A 191 -23.16 -19.11 1.48
CA SER A 191 -23.74 -19.19 0.13
C SER A 191 -22.93 -18.47 -0.97
N CYS A 192 -21.64 -18.19 -0.73
CA CYS A 192 -20.79 -17.52 -1.71
C CYS A 192 -20.61 -18.38 -2.98
N LEU A 193 -20.63 -19.71 -2.88
CA LEU A 193 -20.48 -20.62 -4.04
C LEU A 193 -21.56 -20.47 -5.11
N ALA A 194 -22.74 -19.93 -4.77
CA ALA A 194 -23.82 -19.67 -5.72
C ALA A 194 -23.62 -18.36 -6.50
N LEU A 195 -22.69 -17.51 -6.07
CA LEU A 195 -22.46 -16.17 -6.61
C LEU A 195 -21.34 -16.18 -7.67
N THR A 196 -21.31 -15.13 -8.49
CA THR A 196 -20.33 -14.96 -9.58
C THR A 196 -19.91 -13.50 -9.72
N GLY A 197 -18.70 -13.26 -10.23
CA GLY A 197 -18.17 -11.90 -10.44
C GLY A 197 -18.15 -11.10 -9.14
N GLN A 198 -18.52 -9.83 -9.21
CA GLN A 198 -18.51 -8.91 -8.07
C GLN A 198 -19.27 -9.44 -6.85
N ALA A 199 -20.45 -10.06 -7.03
CA ALA A 199 -21.22 -10.57 -5.91
C ALA A 199 -20.49 -11.70 -5.14
N PHE A 200 -19.67 -12.48 -5.84
CA PHE A 200 -18.81 -13.48 -5.19
C PHE A 200 -17.68 -12.80 -4.41
N GLU A 201 -17.04 -11.80 -5.01
CA GLU A 201 -15.95 -11.03 -4.38
C GLU A 201 -16.44 -10.31 -3.13
N ASP A 202 -17.59 -9.63 -3.20
CA ASP A 202 -18.21 -8.97 -2.05
C ASP A 202 -18.51 -9.97 -0.91
N CYS A 203 -19.00 -11.18 -1.24
CA CYS A 203 -19.25 -12.25 -0.27
C CYS A 203 -17.95 -12.79 0.35
N LEU A 204 -16.93 -12.98 -0.50
CA LEU A 204 -15.60 -13.41 -0.07
C LEU A 204 -14.99 -12.41 0.89
N GLU A 205 -14.95 -11.13 0.53
CA GLU A 205 -14.42 -10.04 1.35
C GLU A 205 -15.18 -9.91 2.67
N ALA A 206 -16.51 -10.00 2.65
CA ALA A 206 -17.33 -9.85 3.84
C ALA A 206 -17.22 -11.02 4.84
N HIS A 207 -16.98 -12.24 4.36
CA HIS A 207 -17.15 -13.44 5.20
C HIS A 207 -15.96 -14.40 5.23
N CYS A 208 -15.23 -14.55 4.13
CA CYS A 208 -14.30 -15.68 3.93
C CYS A 208 -12.88 -15.26 3.58
N LEU A 209 -12.55 -13.98 3.70
CA LEU A 209 -11.25 -13.43 3.28
C LEU A 209 -10.07 -13.99 4.09
N ASP A 210 -10.25 -14.24 5.39
CA ASP A 210 -9.22 -14.85 6.24
C ASP A 210 -8.83 -16.26 5.76
N GLN A 211 -9.83 -17.09 5.50
CA GLN A 211 -9.67 -18.47 5.02
C GLN A 211 -9.11 -18.47 3.60
N TYR A 212 -9.53 -17.51 2.78
CA TYR A 212 -8.99 -17.30 1.45
C TYR A 212 -7.49 -17.00 1.50
N PHE A 213 -7.05 -16.01 2.28
CA PHE A 213 -5.62 -15.70 2.40
C PHE A 213 -4.81 -16.85 3.02
N LYS A 214 -5.38 -17.62 3.96
CA LYS A 214 -4.71 -18.84 4.47
C LYS A 214 -4.51 -19.89 3.37
N CYS A 215 -5.50 -20.08 2.50
CA CYS A 215 -5.42 -21.04 1.42
C CYS A 215 -4.42 -20.62 0.33
N PHE A 216 -4.44 -19.33 -0.06
CA PHE A 216 -3.66 -18.79 -1.17
C PHE A 216 -2.33 -18.13 -0.75
N ALA A 217 -1.92 -18.29 0.51
CA ALA A 217 -0.65 -17.78 1.02
C ALA A 217 0.55 -18.31 0.23
N GLY A 218 1.43 -17.39 -0.16
CA GLY A 218 2.77 -17.65 -0.68
C GLY A 218 3.85 -17.68 0.41
N ASP A 219 5.10 -17.83 -0.03
CA ASP A 219 6.26 -18.03 0.83
C ASP A 219 7.45 -17.11 0.48
N LYS A 220 7.20 -16.02 -0.27
CA LYS A 220 8.22 -15.05 -0.71
C LYS A 220 8.21 -13.79 0.14
N TYR A 221 7.04 -13.20 0.37
CA TYR A 221 6.90 -11.92 1.06
C TYR A 221 6.26 -12.14 2.43
N TYR A 222 7.07 -12.21 3.49
CA TYR A 222 6.60 -12.62 4.81
C TYR A 222 5.92 -11.50 5.58
N THR A 223 6.26 -10.25 5.28
CA THR A 223 5.72 -9.05 5.93
C THR A 223 4.98 -8.18 4.92
N CYS A 224 4.08 -7.32 5.40
CA CYS A 224 3.43 -6.35 4.51
C CYS A 224 4.44 -5.35 3.90
N VAL A 225 5.54 -5.08 4.59
CA VAL A 225 6.67 -4.28 4.04
C VAL A 225 7.29 -4.95 2.81
N ASP A 226 7.53 -6.26 2.85
CA ASP A 226 8.10 -6.98 1.71
C ASP A 226 7.11 -7.05 0.53
N LEU A 227 5.82 -7.22 0.84
CA LEU A 227 4.76 -7.17 -0.17
C LEU A 227 4.68 -5.77 -0.81
N LEU A 228 4.64 -4.71 -0.01
CA LEU A 228 4.60 -3.33 -0.52
C LEU A 228 5.84 -3.00 -1.36
N ARG A 229 7.04 -3.48 -0.96
CA ARG A 229 8.25 -3.33 -1.77
C ARG A 229 8.10 -4.02 -3.13
N CYS A 230 7.61 -5.26 -3.15
CA CYS A 230 7.33 -5.96 -4.40
C CYS A 230 6.37 -5.17 -5.30
N LEU A 231 5.27 -4.67 -4.73
CA LEU A 231 4.27 -3.89 -5.47
C LEU A 231 4.84 -2.58 -6.04
N ARG A 232 5.72 -1.91 -5.31
CA ARG A 232 6.40 -0.69 -5.76
C ARG A 232 7.38 -0.95 -6.91
N ASP A 233 8.03 -2.11 -6.89
CA ASP A 233 9.02 -2.49 -7.90
C ASP A 233 8.36 -3.03 -9.19
N CYS A 234 7.03 -3.12 -9.23
CA CYS A 234 6.29 -3.52 -10.42
C CYS A 234 6.33 -2.46 -11.52
N PRO A 235 6.65 -2.82 -12.77
CA PRO A 235 6.58 -1.90 -13.90
C PRO A 235 5.15 -1.39 -14.13
N ASP A 236 5.03 -0.12 -14.49
CA ASP A 236 3.75 0.49 -14.88
C ASP A 236 3.08 -0.32 -16.01
N GLY A 237 1.79 -0.63 -15.84
CA GLY A 237 1.00 -1.36 -16.82
C GLY A 237 1.19 -2.89 -16.82
N ASP A 238 2.10 -3.42 -16.01
CA ASP A 238 2.24 -4.86 -15.80
C ASP A 238 1.17 -5.34 -14.81
N THR A 239 0.09 -5.93 -15.31
CA THR A 239 -0.97 -6.49 -14.46
C THR A 239 -0.59 -7.82 -13.82
N GLN A 240 0.45 -8.50 -14.29
CA GLN A 240 0.90 -9.78 -13.75
C GLN A 240 1.84 -9.59 -12.56
N CYS A 241 2.61 -8.51 -12.52
CA CYS A 241 3.52 -8.26 -11.42
C CYS A 241 2.82 -8.10 -10.06
N PRO A 242 1.79 -7.23 -9.90
CA PRO A 242 1.06 -7.11 -8.64
C PRO A 242 0.43 -8.43 -8.20
N GLN A 243 -0.15 -9.16 -9.14
CA GLN A 243 -0.70 -10.49 -8.89
C GLN A 243 0.38 -11.45 -8.35
N GLY A 244 1.57 -11.46 -8.98
CA GLY A 244 2.72 -12.24 -8.53
C GLY A 244 3.22 -11.85 -7.12
N CYS A 245 3.12 -10.58 -6.75
CA CYS A 245 3.42 -10.11 -5.40
C CYS A 245 2.43 -10.67 -4.37
N PHE A 246 1.13 -10.54 -4.59
CA PHE A 246 0.10 -11.10 -3.71
C PHE A 246 0.17 -12.63 -3.65
N ASP A 247 0.45 -13.28 -4.78
CA ASP A 247 0.63 -14.72 -4.88
C ASP A 247 1.84 -15.24 -4.12
N GLY A 248 2.89 -14.42 -4.02
CA GLY A 248 4.08 -14.71 -3.24
C GLY A 248 3.96 -14.33 -1.76
N ALA A 249 2.93 -13.57 -1.37
CA ALA A 249 2.83 -13.02 -0.02
C ALA A 249 2.27 -14.02 0.98
N SER A 250 2.82 -14.01 2.18
CA SER A 250 2.33 -14.81 3.29
C SER A 250 0.91 -14.39 3.69
N TYR A 251 0.23 -15.25 4.42
CA TYR A 251 -1.06 -14.91 5.03
C TYR A 251 -0.99 -13.60 5.83
N LEU A 252 0.04 -13.43 6.68
CA LEU A 252 0.18 -12.24 7.51
C LEU A 252 0.44 -10.98 6.68
N ALA A 253 1.26 -11.08 5.63
CA ALA A 253 1.51 -9.95 4.72
C ALA A 253 0.24 -9.49 4.00
N ASN A 254 -0.54 -10.44 3.47
CA ASN A 254 -1.82 -10.15 2.81
C ASN A 254 -2.86 -9.60 3.79
N TRP A 255 -2.93 -10.14 5.01
CA TRP A 255 -3.86 -9.69 6.03
C TRP A 255 -3.57 -8.28 6.53
N ASP A 256 -2.29 -7.97 6.80
CA ASP A 256 -1.88 -6.62 7.21
C ASP A 256 -2.13 -5.60 6.08
N TRP A 257 -1.85 -5.97 4.82
CA TRP A 257 -2.20 -5.17 3.66
C TRP A 257 -3.71 -4.88 3.60
N GLU A 258 -4.53 -5.92 3.75
CA GLU A 258 -5.98 -5.78 3.72
C GLU A 258 -6.48 -4.88 4.86
N LYS A 259 -5.94 -5.02 6.08
CA LYS A 259 -6.31 -4.15 7.21
C LYS A 259 -5.99 -2.68 6.94
N ARG A 260 -4.86 -2.41 6.29
CA ARG A 260 -4.51 -1.06 5.82
C ARG A 260 -5.56 -0.52 4.84
N ILE A 261 -5.94 -1.29 3.83
CA ILE A 261 -6.94 -0.87 2.83
C ILE A 261 -8.33 -0.71 3.45
N GLN A 262 -8.78 -1.64 4.30
CA GLN A 262 -10.06 -1.55 5.01
C GLN A 262 -10.14 -0.29 5.88
N CYS A 263 -9.08 0.02 6.62
CA CYS A 263 -9.05 1.25 7.42
C CYS A 263 -9.14 2.48 6.51
N LEU A 264 -8.34 2.53 5.44
CA LEU A 264 -8.35 3.63 4.51
C LEU A 264 -9.75 3.84 3.91
N TRP A 265 -10.40 2.79 3.46
CA TRP A 265 -11.75 2.84 2.91
C TRP A 265 -12.82 3.27 3.91
N ALA A 266 -12.68 2.90 5.18
CA ALA A 266 -13.57 3.36 6.24
C ALA A 266 -13.40 4.86 6.53
N GLN A 267 -12.16 5.36 6.50
CA GLN A 267 -11.86 6.78 6.74
C GLN A 267 -12.10 7.66 5.51
N CYS A 268 -11.90 7.10 4.32
CA CYS A 268 -11.93 7.79 3.04
C CYS A 268 -12.81 7.04 2.02
N PRO A 269 -14.14 6.99 2.20
CA PRO A 269 -15.02 6.25 1.30
C PRO A 269 -14.94 6.70 -0.16
N ILE A 270 -14.60 7.97 -0.43
CA ILE A 270 -14.40 8.50 -1.79
C ILE A 270 -13.33 7.72 -2.57
N CYS A 271 -12.35 7.13 -1.88
CA CYS A 271 -11.32 6.32 -2.51
C CYS A 271 -11.87 5.04 -3.15
N LYS A 272 -13.06 4.57 -2.78
CA LYS A 272 -13.67 3.41 -3.44
C LYS A 272 -14.23 3.72 -4.82
N THR A 273 -14.59 4.97 -5.08
CA THR A 273 -15.38 5.38 -6.25
C THR A 273 -14.74 6.50 -7.06
N ALA A 274 -13.58 6.99 -6.64
CA ALA A 274 -12.88 8.06 -7.34
C ALA A 274 -12.60 7.64 -8.79
N SER A 275 -13.09 8.46 -9.72
CA SER A 275 -13.02 8.19 -11.17
C SER A 275 -12.63 9.41 -11.98
N THR A 276 -12.70 10.59 -11.35
CA THR A 276 -12.25 11.86 -11.92
C THR A 276 -11.00 12.34 -11.20
N LYS A 277 -10.16 13.12 -11.89
CA LYS A 277 -8.97 13.74 -11.31
C LYS A 277 -9.25 14.49 -10.00
N ALA A 278 -10.37 15.21 -9.93
CA ALA A 278 -10.74 15.95 -8.72
C ALA A 278 -11.11 15.02 -7.55
N GLU A 279 -11.75 13.88 -7.82
CA GLU A 279 -12.04 12.86 -6.80
C GLU A 279 -10.78 12.11 -6.39
N GLU A 280 -9.85 11.85 -7.31
CA GLU A 280 -8.54 11.27 -7.01
C GLU A 280 -7.71 12.19 -6.11
N GLU A 281 -7.70 13.50 -6.39
CA GLU A 281 -7.05 14.50 -5.53
C GLU A 281 -7.68 14.53 -4.13
N GLN A 282 -9.02 14.44 -4.03
CA GLN A 282 -9.72 14.35 -2.74
C GLN A 282 -9.43 13.03 -2.00
N CYS A 283 -9.43 11.90 -2.70
CA CYS A 283 -9.04 10.62 -2.14
C CYS A 283 -7.62 10.68 -1.60
N SER A 284 -6.67 11.19 -2.38
CA SER A 284 -5.26 11.30 -1.99
C SER A 284 -5.07 12.16 -0.75
N SER A 285 -5.75 13.31 -0.70
CA SER A 285 -5.72 14.20 0.47
C SER A 285 -6.29 13.51 1.72
N CYS A 286 -7.43 12.83 1.59
CA CYS A 286 -8.02 12.07 2.68
C CYS A 286 -7.12 10.91 3.12
N ALA A 287 -6.60 10.14 2.15
CA ALA A 287 -5.77 8.97 2.38
C ALA A 287 -4.51 9.31 3.15
N ASN A 288 -3.82 10.40 2.76
CA ASN A 288 -2.66 10.90 3.47
C ASN A 288 -3.00 11.28 4.92
N THR A 289 -4.13 11.95 5.12
CA THR A 289 -4.58 12.33 6.47
C THR A 289 -4.93 11.10 7.32
N ALA A 290 -5.60 10.11 6.73
CA ALA A 290 -5.97 8.87 7.40
C ALA A 290 -4.74 8.02 7.72
N ALA A 291 -3.82 7.88 6.77
CA ALA A 291 -2.58 7.12 6.90
C ALA A 291 -1.78 7.57 8.13
N PHE A 292 -1.56 8.87 8.30
CA PHE A 292 -0.81 9.41 9.44
C PHE A 292 -1.68 9.70 10.68
N GLY A 293 -2.98 9.37 10.63
CA GLY A 293 -3.96 9.63 11.68
C GLY A 293 -4.67 8.36 12.12
N ALA A 294 -5.96 8.25 11.77
CA ALA A 294 -6.82 7.16 12.24
C ALA A 294 -6.37 5.75 11.79
N CYS A 295 -5.61 5.65 10.69
CA CYS A 295 -5.09 4.40 10.15
C CYS A 295 -3.59 4.18 10.39
N ALA A 296 -2.95 5.01 11.23
CA ALA A 296 -1.50 4.95 11.48
C ALA A 296 -1.01 3.55 11.86
N VAL A 297 -1.73 2.85 12.75
CA VAL A 297 -1.35 1.51 13.19
C VAL A 297 -1.27 0.52 12.03
N GLU A 298 -2.24 0.53 11.12
CA GLU A 298 -2.26 -0.43 10.01
C GLU A 298 -1.26 -0.05 8.90
N PHE A 299 -1.05 1.24 8.68
CA PHE A 299 0.02 1.70 7.77
C PHE A 299 1.41 1.35 8.32
N GLN A 300 1.65 1.47 9.63
CA GLN A 300 2.92 1.10 10.27
C GLN A 300 3.25 -0.39 10.17
N ARG A 301 2.27 -1.28 9.96
CA ARG A 301 2.54 -2.71 9.69
C ARG A 301 3.13 -2.94 8.29
N CYS A 302 2.79 -2.05 7.36
CA CYS A 302 3.14 -2.15 5.94
C CYS A 302 4.29 -1.24 5.54
N GLU A 303 4.62 -0.24 6.35
CA GLU A 303 5.72 0.67 6.10
C GLU A 303 6.86 0.42 7.09
N PRO A 304 8.09 0.24 6.60
CA PRO A 304 9.23 0.25 7.49
C PRO A 304 9.30 1.63 8.14
N ALA A 305 9.29 1.65 9.47
CA ALA A 305 9.71 2.82 10.22
C ALA A 305 11.23 2.68 10.42
N GLY A 306 11.98 3.60 9.84
CA GLY A 306 13.36 3.78 10.24
C GLY A 306 13.46 4.65 11.49
N ASN A 307 14.63 5.22 11.74
CA ASN A 307 14.93 6.02 12.92
C ASN A 307 15.22 7.49 12.61
N LYS A 308 15.18 7.89 11.34
CA LYS A 308 15.41 9.27 10.91
C LYS A 308 14.21 10.15 11.24
N ARG A 309 14.48 11.32 11.81
CA ARG A 309 13.46 12.32 12.12
C ARG A 309 13.12 13.13 10.88
N CYS A 310 12.09 13.97 10.95
CA CYS A 310 11.69 14.76 9.78
C CYS A 310 12.80 15.65 9.22
N GLY A 311 13.60 16.31 10.06
CA GLY A 311 14.74 17.11 9.60
C GLY A 311 15.81 16.29 8.86
N GLU A 312 16.14 15.09 9.37
CA GLU A 312 17.09 14.19 8.70
C GLU A 312 16.50 13.61 7.40
N LEU A 313 15.19 13.33 7.38
CA LEU A 313 14.48 12.91 6.17
C LEU A 313 14.52 14.02 5.12
N TRP A 314 14.19 15.25 5.50
CA TRP A 314 14.23 16.41 4.62
C TRP A 314 15.61 16.57 3.99
N ASP A 315 16.67 16.62 4.80
CA ASP A 315 18.05 16.75 4.29
C ASP A 315 18.44 15.58 3.35
N CYS A 316 18.00 14.36 3.66
CA CYS A 316 18.24 13.17 2.84
C CYS A 316 17.55 13.29 1.47
N VAL A 317 16.24 13.60 1.46
CA VAL A 317 15.45 13.76 0.23
C VAL A 317 16.01 14.90 -0.63
N GLN A 318 16.42 16.01 -0.02
CA GLN A 318 17.02 17.13 -0.75
C GLN A 318 18.38 16.80 -1.40
N ALA A 319 19.06 15.74 -0.96
CA ALA A 319 20.31 15.28 -1.57
C ALA A 319 20.10 14.25 -2.69
N CYS A 320 18.87 13.78 -2.88
CA CYS A 320 18.54 12.79 -3.90
C CYS A 320 18.43 13.41 -5.29
N ASN A 321 18.79 12.64 -6.31
CA ASN A 321 18.65 13.01 -7.73
C ASN A 321 17.70 12.06 -8.48
N ASP A 322 17.07 11.13 -7.77
CA ASP A 322 16.17 10.12 -8.31
C ASP A 322 15.19 9.62 -7.23
N ASP A 323 14.10 9.00 -7.70
CA ASP A 323 13.05 8.45 -6.84
C ASP A 323 13.54 7.31 -5.93
N PRO A 324 14.37 6.35 -6.40
CA PRO A 324 14.89 5.30 -5.53
C PRO A 324 15.63 5.84 -4.30
N CYS A 325 16.41 6.92 -4.46
CA CYS A 325 17.05 7.60 -3.34
C CYS A 325 16.02 8.20 -2.38
N ALA A 326 15.02 8.94 -2.90
CA ALA A 326 14.00 9.58 -2.07
C ALA A 326 13.18 8.54 -1.29
N TYR A 327 12.81 7.42 -1.91
CA TYR A 327 12.16 6.31 -1.22
C TYR A 327 13.05 5.67 -0.15
N GLY A 328 14.35 5.53 -0.41
CA GLY A 328 15.31 5.08 0.61
C GLY A 328 15.36 6.00 1.83
N CYS A 329 15.29 7.32 1.61
CA CYS A 329 15.20 8.31 2.68
C CYS A 329 13.90 8.18 3.49
N LEU A 330 12.77 8.03 2.80
CA LEU A 330 11.46 7.80 3.44
C LEU A 330 11.48 6.51 4.26
N ASP A 331 11.95 5.40 3.71
CA ASP A 331 12.06 4.11 4.40
C ASP A 331 12.97 4.19 5.65
N ALA A 332 13.98 5.08 5.64
CA ALA A 332 14.84 5.34 6.79
C ALA A 332 14.20 6.24 7.86
N ALA A 333 13.08 6.89 7.58
CA ALA A 333 12.41 7.80 8.50
C ALA A 333 11.40 7.10 9.42
N THR A 334 11.26 7.67 10.61
CA THR A 334 10.18 7.34 11.54
C THR A 334 8.83 7.71 10.91
N PHE A 335 7.76 7.06 11.37
CA PHE A 335 6.41 7.35 10.87
C PHE A 335 5.99 8.80 11.17
N VAL A 336 6.36 9.30 12.36
CA VAL A 336 6.19 10.72 12.73
C VAL A 336 6.98 11.64 11.80
N GLY A 337 8.23 11.27 11.49
CA GLY A 337 9.08 11.99 10.55
C GLY A 337 8.43 12.12 9.17
N LYS A 338 7.91 11.00 8.64
CA LYS A 338 7.15 10.97 7.39
C LYS A 338 5.88 11.83 7.45
N ALA A 339 5.10 11.75 8.53
CA ALA A 339 3.89 12.55 8.71
C ALA A 339 4.18 14.05 8.67
N LYS A 340 5.23 14.49 9.39
CA LYS A 340 5.66 15.90 9.41
C LYS A 340 6.20 16.33 8.04
N HIS A 341 6.91 15.46 7.34
CA HIS A 341 7.42 15.73 6.00
C HIS A 341 6.27 15.90 5.01
N GLN A 342 5.28 15.00 5.05
CA GLN A 342 4.06 15.09 4.24
C GLN A 342 3.27 16.37 4.52
N ALA A 343 3.25 16.84 5.78
CA ALA A 343 2.60 18.11 6.12
C ALA A 343 3.26 19.33 5.46
N VAL A 344 4.58 19.28 5.19
CA VAL A 344 5.27 20.33 4.43
C VAL A 344 4.80 20.34 2.97
N TYR A 345 4.78 19.17 2.32
CA TYR A 345 4.32 19.05 0.93
C TYR A 345 2.84 19.40 0.77
N ALA A 346 1.98 18.95 1.68
CA ALA A 346 0.57 19.33 1.68
C ALA A 346 0.38 20.85 1.77
N CYS A 347 1.23 21.55 2.54
CA CYS A 347 1.22 23.01 2.56
C CYS A 347 1.68 23.59 1.22
N ILE A 348 2.78 23.11 0.65
CA ILE A 348 3.30 23.58 -0.64
C ILE A 348 2.24 23.43 -1.73
N ASP A 349 1.62 22.26 -1.85
CA ASP A 349 0.62 21.98 -2.89
C ASP A 349 -0.62 22.85 -2.74
N ALA A 350 -1.04 23.15 -1.51
CA ALA A 350 -2.13 24.08 -1.25
C ALA A 350 -1.79 25.52 -1.67
N GLN A 351 -0.52 25.93 -1.64
CA GLN A 351 -0.06 27.26 -2.04
C GLN A 351 0.35 27.35 -3.51
N CYS A 352 0.66 26.23 -4.15
CA CYS A 352 1.15 26.12 -5.52
C CYS A 352 0.22 25.30 -6.44
N PRO A 353 -1.12 25.53 -6.42
CA PRO A 353 -2.07 24.68 -7.12
C PRO A 353 -1.87 24.74 -8.64
N GLY A 354 -1.86 23.57 -9.28
CA GLY A 354 -1.80 23.45 -10.75
C GLY A 354 -0.45 23.79 -11.38
N LEU A 355 0.58 24.14 -10.60
CA LEU A 355 1.92 24.39 -11.11
C LEU A 355 2.67 23.06 -11.35
N VAL A 356 3.63 23.08 -12.29
CA VAL A 356 4.51 21.95 -12.63
C VAL A 356 5.93 22.41 -12.92
N GLY A 357 6.90 21.48 -12.88
CA GLY A 357 8.29 21.72 -13.25
C GLY A 357 8.91 22.91 -12.50
N GLN A 358 9.64 23.76 -13.23
CA GLN A 358 10.32 24.91 -12.64
C GLN A 358 9.36 25.91 -11.96
N ALA A 359 8.15 26.11 -12.50
CA ALA A 359 7.18 27.03 -11.91
C ALA A 359 6.69 26.53 -10.54
N TRP A 360 6.50 25.21 -10.40
CA TRP A 360 6.20 24.61 -9.10
C TRP A 360 7.39 24.74 -8.14
N LEU A 361 8.61 24.46 -8.60
CA LEU A 361 9.84 24.61 -7.80
C LEU A 361 10.02 26.04 -7.27
N ASP A 362 9.84 27.05 -8.11
CA ASP A 362 9.96 28.46 -7.72
C ASP A 362 8.90 28.81 -6.67
N CYS A 363 7.66 28.33 -6.84
CA CYS A 363 6.59 28.51 -5.86
C CYS A 363 6.88 27.78 -4.54
N ALA A 364 7.29 26.51 -4.59
CA ALA A 364 7.66 25.71 -3.43
C ALA A 364 8.78 26.40 -2.64
N ASN A 365 9.86 26.82 -3.32
CA ASN A 365 10.95 27.57 -2.70
C ASN A 365 10.46 28.88 -2.05
N ASN A 366 9.58 29.64 -2.70
CA ASN A 366 9.04 30.87 -2.13
C ASN A 366 8.12 30.63 -0.92
N THR A 367 7.40 29.50 -0.89
CA THR A 367 6.45 29.20 0.19
C THR A 367 7.13 28.68 1.45
N ILE A 368 8.28 28.03 1.35
CA ILE A 368 9.03 27.50 2.49
C ILE A 368 10.20 28.37 2.95
N ASN A 369 10.64 29.36 2.16
CA ASN A 369 11.73 30.26 2.52
C ASN A 369 11.25 31.58 3.11
N GLY A 370 12.12 32.20 3.93
CA GLY A 370 11.90 33.53 4.48
C GLY A 370 10.65 33.61 5.36
N SER A 371 9.64 34.35 4.89
CA SER A 371 8.33 34.52 5.55
C SER A 371 7.20 33.83 4.76
N GLY A 372 7.52 32.84 3.94
CA GLY A 372 6.54 32.09 3.18
C GLY A 372 5.51 31.37 4.08
N PRO A 373 4.29 31.12 3.57
CA PRO A 373 3.20 30.52 4.35
C PRO A 373 3.49 29.12 4.89
N CYS A 374 4.42 28.37 4.29
CA CYS A 374 4.75 26.99 4.70
C CYS A 374 5.98 26.89 5.60
N VAL A 375 6.62 28.02 5.93
CA VAL A 375 7.72 28.09 6.90
C VAL A 375 7.38 27.41 8.25
N PRO A 376 6.17 27.57 8.84
CA PRO A 376 5.85 26.91 10.10
C PRO A 376 5.81 25.37 10.01
N ALA A 377 5.31 24.84 8.89
CA ALA A 377 5.29 23.39 8.65
C ALA A 377 6.73 22.87 8.50
N LEU A 378 7.55 23.55 7.70
CA LEU A 378 8.96 23.21 7.55
C LEU A 378 9.71 23.30 8.89
N GLN A 379 9.50 24.35 9.69
CA GLN A 379 10.13 24.46 11.01
C GLN A 379 9.67 23.36 11.97
N THR A 380 8.41 22.92 11.89
CA THR A 380 7.92 21.78 12.69
C THR A 380 8.62 20.48 12.29
N CYS A 381 8.89 20.30 11.00
CA CYS A 381 9.68 19.19 10.48
C CYS A 381 11.16 19.28 10.90
N LEU A 382 11.83 20.40 10.65
CA LEU A 382 13.25 20.55 10.94
C LEU A 382 13.56 20.50 12.45
N ASN A 383 12.63 20.99 13.29
CA ASN A 383 12.76 20.94 14.75
C ASN A 383 12.16 19.68 15.36
N ASP A 384 11.92 18.64 14.57
CA ASP A 384 11.41 17.37 15.05
C ASP A 384 12.37 16.76 16.09
N GLN A 385 11.98 16.90 17.36
CA GLN A 385 12.72 16.36 18.49
C GLN A 385 12.23 14.98 18.92
N GLU A 386 11.14 14.49 18.32
CA GLU A 386 10.62 13.14 18.53
C GLU A 386 11.55 12.14 17.84
N GLY A 387 12.75 11.98 18.40
CA GLY A 387 13.41 10.70 18.31
C GLY A 387 12.67 9.73 19.19
N CYS A 388 12.81 8.45 18.91
CA CYS A 388 12.14 7.40 19.65
C CYS A 388 12.29 7.54 21.15
N THR A 389 11.28 8.16 21.76
CA THR A 389 10.99 7.96 23.16
C THR A 389 10.51 6.53 23.19
N THR A 390 11.33 5.69 23.80
CA THR A 390 11.04 4.30 24.06
C THR A 390 9.89 4.19 25.07
N HIS A 391 8.69 4.57 24.64
CA HIS A 391 7.44 4.30 25.33
C HIS A 391 6.84 3.07 24.68
N CYS A 392 7.22 1.91 25.22
CA CYS A 392 6.47 0.70 24.97
C CYS A 392 5.19 0.79 25.81
N ALA A 393 4.05 0.93 25.14
CA ALA A 393 2.77 0.82 25.82
C ALA A 393 2.62 -0.62 26.36
N PRO A 394 2.20 -0.82 27.62
CA PRO A 394 2.20 -2.13 28.28
C PRO A 394 1.19 -3.16 27.74
N VAL A 395 0.48 -2.85 26.65
CA VAL A 395 -0.56 -3.73 26.08
C VAL A 395 -0.52 -3.82 24.55
N ASN A 396 0.20 -2.92 23.89
CA ASN A 396 0.37 -2.91 22.44
C ASN A 396 1.87 -2.76 22.21
N GLY A 397 2.51 -3.76 21.59
CA GLY A 397 3.96 -3.81 21.38
C GLY A 397 4.56 -2.47 20.91
N CYS A 398 5.84 -2.26 21.21
CA CYS A 398 6.55 -1.04 20.83
C CYS A 398 6.36 -0.77 19.32
N GLY A 399 5.60 0.26 18.98
CA GLY A 399 5.17 0.45 17.60
C GLY A 399 4.20 1.60 17.39
N ALA A 400 3.26 1.84 18.31
CA ALA A 400 2.27 2.91 18.16
C ALA A 400 2.90 4.32 17.98
N ASP A 401 4.08 4.53 18.54
CA ASP A 401 4.81 5.80 18.49
C ASP A 401 5.61 5.98 17.18
N GLY A 402 5.47 5.06 16.21
CA GLY A 402 6.03 5.24 14.87
C GLY A 402 7.54 5.03 14.76
N CYS A 403 8.11 4.24 15.66
CA CYS A 403 9.52 4.32 15.98
C CYS A 403 10.43 3.17 15.58
N GLY A 404 9.96 2.24 14.73
CA GLY A 404 10.85 1.34 13.98
C GLY A 404 11.74 0.41 14.81
N GLY A 405 11.63 0.45 16.13
CA GLY A 405 12.46 -0.30 17.05
C GLY A 405 11.98 -1.74 17.06
N THR A 406 12.86 -2.65 16.66
CA THR A 406 12.75 -4.10 16.73
C THR A 406 12.67 -4.64 18.17
N CYS A 407 11.82 -4.09 19.02
CA CYS A 407 11.20 -4.91 20.06
C CYS A 407 10.10 -5.68 19.34
N GLY A 408 10.44 -6.85 18.77
CA GLY A 408 9.45 -7.83 18.38
C GLY A 408 8.47 -8.07 19.54
N LEU A 409 7.26 -8.54 19.24
CA LEU A 409 6.24 -8.86 20.25
C LEU A 409 6.90 -9.63 21.40
N CYS A 410 7.04 -8.97 22.55
CA CYS A 410 7.56 -9.61 23.75
C CYS A 410 6.56 -10.68 24.15
N GLY A 411 7.06 -11.91 24.36
CA GLY A 411 6.21 -13.03 24.74
C GLY A 411 5.49 -12.75 26.07
N PRO A 412 4.39 -13.48 26.37
CA PRO A 412 3.69 -13.34 27.64
C PRO A 412 4.65 -13.39 28.85
N GLY A 413 4.55 -12.40 29.75
CA GLY A 413 5.42 -12.30 30.94
C GLY A 413 6.76 -11.60 30.73
N THR A 414 6.93 -10.87 29.61
CA THR A 414 8.11 -10.04 29.36
C THR A 414 7.70 -8.60 28.99
N ASP A 415 8.40 -7.60 29.53
CA ASP A 415 8.29 -6.18 29.20
C ASP A 415 9.40 -5.80 28.20
N CYS A 416 9.19 -4.85 27.29
CA CYS A 416 10.32 -4.31 26.51
C CYS A 416 11.09 -3.29 27.37
N ASP A 417 12.39 -3.53 27.54
CA ASP A 417 13.30 -2.57 28.14
C ASP A 417 13.43 -1.35 27.22
N GLY A 418 12.80 -0.25 27.61
CA GLY A 418 12.88 1.01 26.88
C GLY A 418 14.29 1.61 26.78
N LYS A 419 15.33 1.06 27.41
CA LYS A 419 16.71 1.53 27.20
C LYS A 419 17.47 0.72 26.17
N THR A 420 17.17 -0.56 26.05
CA THR A 420 17.97 -1.50 25.25
C THR A 420 17.19 -2.12 24.09
N ALA A 421 15.87 -1.89 24.03
CA ALA A 421 14.97 -2.55 23.07
C ALA A 421 15.07 -4.09 23.14
N THR A 422 15.17 -4.64 24.36
CA THR A 422 15.16 -6.09 24.61
C THR A 422 13.99 -6.47 25.49
N CYS A 423 13.34 -7.61 25.23
CA CYS A 423 12.33 -8.15 26.14
C CYS A 423 13.01 -8.63 27.43
N ILE A 424 12.61 -8.07 28.57
CA ILE A 424 13.03 -8.44 29.92
C ILE A 424 11.87 -9.15 30.62
N PRO A 425 12.11 -10.28 31.30
CA PRO A 425 11.08 -10.94 32.08
C PRO A 425 10.59 -10.05 33.22
N HIS A 426 9.30 -10.16 33.53
CA HIS A 426 8.63 -9.46 34.61
C HIS A 426 9.29 -9.69 35.98
#